data_AF-A0A7W1RT30-F1
#
_entry.id   AF-A0A7W1RT30-F1
#
_cell.length_a   1.000
_cell.length_b   1.000
_cell.length_c   1.000
_cell.angle_alpha   90.00
_cell.angle_beta   90.00
_cell.angle_gamma   90.00
#
_symmetry.space_group_name_H-M   'P 1'
#
loop_
_entity.id
_entity.type
_entity.pdbx_description
1 polymer ?
#
loop_
_entity_poly.entity_id
_entity_poly.type
_entity_poly.pdbx_seq_one_letter_code
_entity_poly.pdbx_strand_id
1 'polypeptide(L)'
;VGVGRVVLAGGLTLALLVLPVVIIAGREAIRAVPAGIREGSLALGATQWQTIWRQVLPAAVPGVATGVILALSRAIGETAPLLILGTAAYIAFSPTGLGSLFTALPLQILVWIRSAQPEFQALAAGGILVLMAVLLAMNAVAIALRNRYEQKW
;
A
#
# COMPACT_ATOMS: atom_id res chain seq x y z
N VAL A 1 -17.71 -7.74 -27.38
CA VAL A 1 -17.07 -6.49 -26.89
C VAL A 1 -16.16 -6.87 -25.74
N GLY A 2 -14.94 -7.27 -26.06
CA GLY A 2 -13.98 -7.76 -25.05
C GLY A 2 -13.51 -6.58 -24.22
N VAL A 3 -13.79 -6.62 -22.92
CA VAL A 3 -13.15 -5.72 -21.96
C VAL A 3 -11.66 -6.07 -22.03
N GLY A 4 -10.94 -5.32 -22.86
CA GLY A 4 -9.50 -5.47 -23.02
C GLY A 4 -8.84 -5.37 -21.65
N ARG A 5 -7.56 -5.75 -21.57
CA ARG A 5 -6.70 -5.61 -20.40
C ARG A 5 -6.61 -4.13 -19.98
N VAL A 6 -7.65 -3.60 -19.35
CA VAL A 6 -7.81 -2.19 -19.00
C VAL A 6 -7.30 -2.02 -17.58
N VAL A 7 -6.57 -0.93 -17.34
CA VAL A 7 -6.04 -0.50 -16.02
C VAL A 7 -7.05 -0.70 -14.89
N LEU A 8 -8.34 -0.48 -15.16
CA LEU A 8 -9.43 -0.67 -14.21
C LEU A 8 -9.56 -2.12 -13.72
N ALA A 9 -9.45 -3.12 -14.61
CA ALA A 9 -9.51 -4.52 -14.23
C ALA A 9 -8.30 -4.90 -13.37
N GLY A 10 -7.09 -4.45 -13.75
CA GLY A 10 -5.87 -4.66 -12.95
C GLY A 10 -5.88 -3.89 -11.62
N GLY A 11 -6.45 -2.69 -11.59
CA GLY A 11 -6.63 -1.90 -10.38
C GLY A 11 -7.63 -2.55 -9.43
N LEU A 12 -8.73 -3.10 -9.94
CA LEU A 12 -9.71 -3.82 -9.13
C LEU A 12 -9.15 -5.12 -8.54
N THR A 13 -8.35 -5.89 -9.30
CA THR A 13 -7.73 -7.10 -8.76
C THR A 13 -6.68 -6.79 -7.70
N LEU A 14 -5.84 -5.76 -7.91
CA LEU A 14 -4.90 -5.27 -6.90
C LEU A 14 -5.62 -4.73 -5.67
N ALA A 15 -6.73 -4.00 -5.86
CA ALA A 15 -7.55 -3.51 -4.76
C ALA A 15 -8.09 -4.67 -3.92
N LEU A 16 -8.64 -5.71 -4.54
CA LEU A 16 -9.13 -6.93 -3.86
C LEU A 16 -8.03 -7.64 -3.05
N LEU A 17 -6.80 -7.64 -3.55
CA LEU A 17 -5.67 -8.26 -2.88
C LEU A 17 -5.17 -7.44 -1.68
N VAL A 18 -5.15 -6.12 -1.79
CA VAL A 18 -4.68 -5.20 -0.74
C VAL A 18 -5.77 -4.93 0.32
N LEU A 19 -7.05 -5.10 -0.04
CA LEU A 19 -8.22 -4.90 0.82
C LEU A 19 -8.13 -5.59 2.19
N PRO A 20 -7.83 -6.90 2.32
CA PRO A 20 -7.74 -7.55 3.64
C PRO A 20 -6.65 -6.94 4.52
N VAL A 21 -5.51 -6.55 3.92
CA VAL A 21 -4.39 -5.97 4.67
C VAL A 21 -4.77 -4.59 5.21
N VAL A 22 -5.44 -3.77 4.38
CA VAL A 22 -5.93 -2.44 4.77
C VAL A 22 -7.00 -2.55 5.86
N ILE A 23 -7.89 -3.54 5.79
CA ILE A 23 -8.93 -3.77 6.82
C ILE A 23 -8.29 -4.10 8.17
N ILE A 24 -7.32 -5.01 8.20
CA ILE A 24 -6.62 -5.38 9.45
C ILE A 24 -5.87 -4.17 10.01
N ALA A 25 -5.15 -3.44 9.17
CA ALA A 25 -4.45 -2.23 9.57
C ALA A 25 -5.40 -1.16 10.16
N GLY A 26 -6.55 -0.95 9.53
CA GLY A 26 -7.55 0.01 9.98
C GLY A 26 -8.20 -0.39 11.31
N ARG A 27 -8.52 -1.67 11.48
CA ARG A 27 -9.10 -2.19 12.73
C ARG A 27 -8.12 -2.04 13.90
N GLU A 28 -6.84 -2.28 13.65
CA GLU A 28 -5.81 -2.25 14.68
C GLU A 28 -5.54 -0.80 15.12
N ALA A 29 -5.56 0.13 14.17
CA ALA A 29 -5.50 1.57 14.45
C ALA A 29 -6.69 2.07 15.28
N ILE A 30 -7.90 1.62 14.99
CA ILE A 30 -9.10 1.96 15.79
C ILE A 30 -9.01 1.34 17.19
N ARG A 31 -8.51 0.09 17.32
CA ARG A 31 -8.33 -0.57 18.62
C ARG A 31 -7.25 0.08 19.49
N ALA A 32 -6.26 0.72 18.88
CA ALA A 32 -5.21 1.42 19.60
C ALA A 32 -5.70 2.71 20.31
N VAL A 33 -6.86 3.25 19.92
CA VAL A 33 -7.44 4.44 20.57
C VAL A 33 -7.89 4.10 22.01
N PRO A 34 -7.35 4.78 23.04
CA PRO A 34 -7.67 4.50 24.45
C PRO A 34 -9.17 4.52 24.75
N ALA A 35 -9.63 3.57 25.58
CA ALA A 35 -11.03 3.49 26.00
C ALA A 35 -11.49 4.76 26.76
N GLY A 36 -10.58 5.41 27.51
CA GLY A 36 -10.88 6.63 28.25
C GLY A 36 -11.38 7.80 27.40
N ILE A 37 -10.96 7.91 26.13
CA ILE A 37 -11.49 8.93 25.21
C ILE A 37 -12.95 8.65 24.86
N ARG A 38 -13.30 7.37 24.70
CA ARG A 38 -14.67 6.93 24.38
C ARG A 38 -15.57 7.12 25.58
N GLU A 39 -15.11 6.69 26.75
CA GLU A 39 -15.82 6.80 28.02
C GLU A 39 -16.02 8.26 28.43
N GLY A 40 -15.01 9.11 28.27
CA GLY A 40 -15.12 10.56 28.54
C GLY A 40 -16.12 11.25 27.62
N SER A 41 -16.14 10.90 26.33
CA SER A 41 -17.13 11.41 25.38
C SER A 41 -18.56 10.97 25.74
N LEU A 42 -18.75 9.70 26.10
CA LEU A 42 -20.04 9.16 26.53
C LEU A 42 -20.51 9.79 27.86
N ALA A 43 -19.59 10.03 28.81
CA ALA A 43 -19.89 10.67 30.09
C ALA A 43 -20.36 12.13 29.94
N LEU A 44 -19.92 12.81 28.87
CA LEU A 44 -20.39 14.15 28.50
C LEU A 44 -21.76 14.15 27.80
N GLY A 45 -22.41 12.98 27.67
CA GLY A 45 -23.71 12.83 27.01
C GLY A 45 -23.64 12.75 25.49
N ALA A 46 -22.44 12.57 24.91
CA ALA A 46 -22.32 12.37 23.47
C ALA A 46 -22.85 11.00 23.04
N THR A 47 -23.43 10.91 21.85
CA THR A 47 -23.87 9.62 21.31
C THR A 47 -22.67 8.78 20.85
N GLN A 48 -22.87 7.46 20.74
CA GLN A 48 -21.85 6.56 20.20
C GLN A 48 -21.38 7.01 18.80
N TRP A 49 -22.30 7.48 17.96
CA TRP A 49 -21.97 7.98 16.62
C TRP A 49 -21.11 9.25 16.66
N GLN A 50 -21.45 10.20 17.53
CA GLN A 50 -20.65 11.42 17.72
C GLN A 50 -19.25 11.10 18.25
N THR A 51 -19.15 10.16 19.18
CA THR A 51 -17.87 9.69 19.74
C THR A 51 -17.00 9.05 18.66
N ILE A 52 -17.58 8.21 17.81
CA ILE A 52 -16.84 7.59 16.70
C ILE A 52 -16.33 8.65 15.71
N TRP A 53 -17.20 9.53 15.23
CA TRP A 53 -16.85 10.50 14.20
C TRP A 53 -15.90 11.60 14.68
N ARG A 54 -16.08 12.10 15.90
CA ARG A 54 -15.37 13.28 16.39
C ARG A 54 -14.14 12.95 17.23
N GLN A 55 -14.10 11.78 17.87
CA GLN A 55 -13.01 11.41 18.77
C GLN A 55 -12.22 10.23 18.23
N VAL A 56 -12.88 9.11 17.95
CA VAL A 56 -12.17 7.86 17.59
C VAL A 56 -11.59 7.92 16.19
N LEU A 57 -12.35 8.36 15.19
CA LEU A 57 -11.92 8.39 13.80
C LEU A 57 -10.71 9.32 13.62
N PRO A 58 -10.73 10.59 14.08
CA PRO A 58 -9.58 11.49 13.93
C PRO A 58 -8.36 11.00 14.71
N ALA A 59 -8.54 10.43 15.90
CA ALA A 59 -7.44 9.86 16.68
C ALA A 59 -6.81 8.62 16.03
N ALA A 60 -7.61 7.83 15.28
CA ALA A 60 -7.13 6.65 14.57
C ALA A 60 -6.48 6.95 13.21
N VAL A 61 -6.76 8.11 12.57
CA VAL A 61 -6.21 8.50 11.26
C VAL A 61 -4.70 8.26 11.12
N PRO A 62 -3.82 8.74 12.03
CA PRO A 62 -2.38 8.52 11.89
C PRO A 62 -1.99 7.03 11.97
N GLY A 63 -2.69 6.26 12.80
CA GLY A 63 -2.51 4.80 12.88
C GLY A 63 -2.95 4.09 11.60
N VAL A 64 -4.09 4.48 11.04
CA VAL A 64 -4.60 3.93 9.76
C VAL A 64 -3.62 4.28 8.63
N ALA A 65 -3.17 5.53 8.55
CA ALA A 65 -2.24 5.98 7.52
C ALA A 65 -0.93 5.18 7.57
N THR A 66 -0.36 5.00 8.76
CA THR A 66 0.85 4.18 8.95
C THR A 66 0.62 2.74 8.55
N GLY A 67 -0.49 2.15 9.01
CA GLY A 67 -0.84 0.76 8.70
C GLY A 67 -1.06 0.52 7.20
N VAL A 68 -1.68 1.47 6.50
CA VAL A 68 -1.85 1.44 5.04
C VAL A 68 -0.52 1.55 4.32
N ILE A 69 0.38 2.44 4.74
CA ILE A 69 1.72 2.57 4.13
C ILE A 69 2.51 1.27 4.30
N LEU A 70 2.53 0.69 5.50
CA LEU A 70 3.21 -0.58 5.76
C LEU A 70 2.59 -1.74 4.98
N ALA A 71 1.25 -1.77 4.86
CA ALA A 71 0.52 -2.74 4.04
C ALA A 71 0.92 -2.65 2.56
N LEU A 72 1.04 -1.43 2.03
CA LEU A 72 1.51 -1.17 0.66
C LEU A 72 2.97 -1.59 0.47
N SER A 73 3.87 -1.23 1.39
CA SER A 73 5.27 -1.65 1.35
C SER A 73 5.42 -3.17 1.38
N ARG A 74 4.60 -3.85 2.21
CA ARG A 74 4.54 -5.31 2.26
C ARG A 74 3.99 -5.89 0.97
N ALA A 75 2.90 -5.34 0.42
CA ALA A 75 2.31 -5.81 -0.83
C ALA A 75 3.27 -5.67 -2.02
N ILE A 76 4.08 -4.60 -2.08
CA ILE A 76 5.14 -4.42 -3.08
C ILE A 76 6.22 -5.49 -2.92
N GLY A 77 6.64 -5.80 -1.69
CA GLY A 77 7.65 -6.83 -1.41
C GLY A 77 7.15 -8.28 -1.56
N GLU A 78 5.89 -8.55 -1.24
CA GLU A 78 5.20 -9.84 -1.39
C GLU A 78 4.57 -10.00 -2.79
N THR A 79 5.03 -9.24 -3.78
CA THR A 79 4.62 -9.48 -5.18
C THR A 79 5.14 -10.82 -5.71
N ALA A 80 6.15 -11.45 -5.09
CA ALA A 80 6.69 -12.75 -5.51
C ALA A 80 5.63 -13.87 -5.65
N PRO A 81 4.74 -14.11 -4.67
CA PRO A 81 3.56 -14.96 -4.83
C PRO A 81 2.64 -14.58 -5.99
N LEU A 82 2.39 -13.28 -6.22
CA LEU A 82 1.60 -12.79 -7.35
C LEU A 82 2.25 -13.09 -8.71
N LEU A 83 3.58 -13.10 -8.77
CA LEU A 83 4.33 -13.52 -9.96
C LEU A 83 4.11 -15.00 -10.25
N ILE A 84 4.11 -15.84 -9.21
CA ILE A 84 3.89 -17.29 -9.32
C ILE A 84 2.44 -17.61 -9.66
N LEU A 85 1.48 -16.82 -9.15
CA LEU A 85 0.04 -17.02 -9.38
C LEU A 85 -0.42 -16.62 -10.79
N GLY A 86 0.46 -16.08 -11.64
CA GLY A 86 0.19 -15.87 -13.07
C GLY A 86 -0.68 -14.64 -13.38
N THR A 87 -0.68 -13.62 -12.52
CA THR A 87 -1.34 -12.33 -12.85
C THR A 87 -0.55 -11.61 -13.95
N ALA A 88 -1.08 -11.72 -15.16
CA ALA A 88 -0.49 -11.25 -16.40
C ALA A 88 -0.23 -9.75 -16.44
N ALA A 89 1.02 -9.35 -16.75
CA ALA A 89 1.34 -8.27 -17.70
C ALA A 89 2.87 -8.06 -17.78
N TYR A 90 3.55 -8.76 -18.69
CA TYR A 90 4.78 -8.25 -19.30
C TYR A 90 4.39 -7.46 -20.54
N ILE A 91 4.49 -6.12 -20.49
CA ILE A 91 4.12 -5.21 -21.59
C ILE A 91 5.08 -4.01 -21.61
N ALA A 92 5.98 -4.01 -22.58
CA ALA A 92 7.15 -3.14 -22.68
C ALA A 92 6.87 -1.70 -23.19
N PHE A 93 5.72 -1.10 -22.89
CA PHE A 93 5.38 0.24 -23.40
C PHE A 93 4.91 1.22 -22.32
N SER A 94 5.37 2.46 -22.47
CA SER A 94 5.01 3.61 -21.64
C SER A 94 3.50 3.89 -21.70
N PRO A 95 2.79 3.97 -20.57
CA PRO A 95 1.36 4.19 -20.56
C PRO A 95 1.04 5.65 -20.96
N THR A 96 0.61 5.86 -22.20
CA THR A 96 0.25 7.20 -22.73
C THR A 96 -1.22 7.58 -22.48
N GLY A 97 -1.99 6.79 -21.70
CA GLY A 97 -3.37 7.13 -21.34
C GLY A 97 -4.06 6.15 -20.38
N LEU A 98 -5.26 6.53 -19.90
CA LEU A 98 -6.07 5.78 -18.92
C LEU A 98 -6.52 4.37 -19.37
N GLY A 99 -6.37 4.04 -20.65
CA GLY A 99 -6.66 2.72 -21.23
C GLY A 99 -5.42 1.88 -21.56
N SER A 100 -4.23 2.34 -21.17
CA SER A 100 -2.97 1.69 -21.54
C SER A 100 -2.55 0.57 -20.59
N LEU A 101 -1.77 -0.35 -21.12
CA LEU A 101 -1.28 -1.51 -20.41
C LEU A 101 -0.15 -1.08 -19.46
N PHE A 102 -0.15 -1.58 -18.22
CA PHE A 102 0.88 -1.24 -17.23
C PHE A 102 1.72 -2.47 -16.86
N THR A 103 2.99 -2.25 -16.56
CA THR A 103 3.92 -3.26 -16.04
C THR A 103 4.31 -2.94 -14.61
N ALA A 104 4.37 -3.98 -13.78
CA ALA A 104 4.92 -3.85 -12.44
C ALA A 104 6.46 -3.85 -12.53
N LEU A 105 7.11 -2.86 -11.91
CA LEU A 105 8.59 -2.77 -11.85
C LEU A 105 9.28 -4.07 -11.38
N PRO A 106 8.76 -4.82 -10.39
CA PRO A 106 9.36 -6.10 -9.98
C PRO A 106 9.41 -7.15 -11.10
N LEU A 107 8.38 -7.21 -11.96
CA LEU A 107 8.36 -8.10 -13.12
C LEU A 107 9.39 -7.69 -14.16
N GLN A 108 9.53 -6.38 -14.40
CA GLN A 108 10.50 -5.84 -15.36
C GLN A 108 11.93 -6.21 -14.97
N ILE A 109 12.27 -6.10 -13.68
CA ILE A 109 13.58 -6.49 -13.15
C ILE A 109 13.83 -7.98 -13.34
N LEU A 110 12.83 -8.84 -13.08
CA LEU A 110 12.99 -10.29 -13.26
C LEU A 110 13.26 -10.67 -14.72
N VAL A 111 12.63 -9.98 -15.67
CA VAL A 111 12.90 -10.17 -17.10
C VAL A 111 14.30 -9.70 -17.47
N TRP A 112 14.76 -8.57 -16.95
CA TRP A 112 16.11 -8.07 -17.19
C TRP A 112 17.20 -8.96 -16.57
N ILE A 113 16.98 -9.53 -15.38
CA ILE A 113 17.91 -10.49 -14.75
C ILE A 113 18.02 -11.78 -15.58
N ARG A 114 16.91 -12.27 -16.14
CA ARG A 114 16.90 -13.49 -16.96
C ARG A 114 17.45 -13.29 -18.38
N SER A 115 17.71 -12.05 -18.79
CA SER A 115 18.24 -11.72 -20.11
C SER A 115 19.78 -11.89 -20.11
N ALA A 116 20.31 -12.62 -21.09
CA ALA A 116 21.73 -13.00 -21.14
C ALA A 116 22.70 -11.88 -21.55
N GLN A 117 22.23 -10.65 -21.83
CA GLN A 117 23.09 -9.54 -22.24
C GLN A 117 23.56 -8.74 -21.01
N PRO A 118 24.85 -8.39 -20.92
CA PRO A 118 25.41 -7.69 -19.75
C PRO A 118 24.80 -6.30 -19.53
N GLU A 119 24.35 -5.63 -20.60
CA GLU A 119 23.66 -4.33 -20.51
C GLU A 119 22.35 -4.42 -19.72
N PHE A 120 21.58 -5.49 -19.89
CA PHE A 120 20.32 -5.70 -19.14
C PHE A 120 20.57 -6.03 -17.67
N GLN A 121 21.71 -6.62 -17.32
CA GLN A 121 22.06 -6.87 -15.92
C GLN A 121 22.40 -5.58 -15.17
N ALA A 122 23.11 -4.64 -15.82
CA ALA A 122 23.38 -3.32 -15.25
C ALA A 122 22.08 -2.51 -15.04
N LEU A 123 21.15 -2.57 -16.01
CA LEU A 123 19.83 -1.95 -15.90
C LEU A 123 18.96 -2.61 -14.82
N ALA A 124 19.02 -3.93 -14.67
CA ALA A 124 18.34 -4.65 -13.59
C ALA A 124 18.84 -4.24 -12.20
N ALA A 125 20.16 -4.17 -12.02
CA ALA A 125 20.78 -3.72 -10.77
C ALA A 125 20.36 -2.28 -10.42
N GLY A 126 20.34 -1.39 -11.41
CA GLY A 126 19.81 -0.03 -11.26
C GLY A 126 18.33 -0.02 -10.84
N GLY A 127 17.50 -0.84 -11.47
CA GLY A 127 16.08 -0.98 -11.12
C GLY A 127 15.86 -1.48 -9.69
N ILE A 128 16.66 -2.44 -9.22
CA ILE A 128 16.61 -2.94 -7.84
C ILE A 128 16.99 -1.83 -6.86
N LEU A 129 18.07 -1.08 -7.14
CA LEU A 129 18.51 0.03 -6.28
C LEU A 129 17.45 1.13 -6.18
N VAL A 130 16.81 1.48 -7.30
CA VAL A 130 15.71 2.46 -7.31
C VAL A 130 14.52 1.96 -6.50
N LEU A 131 14.08 0.71 -6.71
CA LEU A 131 13.00 0.12 -5.91
C LEU A 131 13.33 0.09 -4.42
N MET A 132 14.56 -0.27 -4.07
CA MET A 132 15.02 -0.32 -2.68
C MET A 132 15.07 1.07 -2.07
N ALA A 133 15.53 2.09 -2.81
CA ALA A 133 15.52 3.48 -2.36
C ALA A 133 14.09 3.99 -2.13
N VAL A 134 13.15 3.68 -3.04
CA VAL A 134 11.73 4.04 -2.89
C VAL A 134 11.11 3.34 -1.68
N LEU A 135 11.36 2.04 -1.51
CA LEU A 135 10.87 1.28 -0.35
C LEU A 135 11.42 1.85 0.97
N LEU A 136 12.71 2.15 1.03
CA LEU A 136 13.33 2.76 2.21
C LEU A 136 12.74 4.15 2.48
N ALA A 137 12.58 4.98 1.46
CA ALA A 137 11.98 6.31 1.60
C ALA A 137 10.53 6.24 2.09
N MET A 138 9.71 5.36 1.51
CA MET A 138 8.32 5.16 1.93
C MET A 138 8.23 4.69 3.39
N ASN A 139 9.03 3.69 3.78
CA ASN A 139 9.04 3.18 5.15
C ASN A 139 9.56 4.24 6.14
N ALA A 140 10.61 4.99 5.77
CA ALA A 140 11.14 6.08 6.58
C ALA A 140 10.10 7.19 6.79
N VAL A 141 9.37 7.58 5.75
CA VAL A 141 8.26 8.54 5.85
C VAL A 141 7.15 8.00 6.75
N ALA A 142 6.78 6.72 6.63
CA ALA A 142 5.80 6.08 7.51
C ALA A 142 6.21 6.15 8.99
N ILE A 143 7.46 5.83 9.28
CA ILE A 143 8.01 5.88 10.65
C ILE A 143 8.06 7.32 11.16
N ALA A 144 8.49 8.27 10.34
CA ALA A 144 8.54 9.69 10.71
C ALA A 144 7.14 10.25 10.99
N LEU A 145 6.15 9.89 10.17
CA LEU A 145 4.76 10.27 10.36
C LEU A 145 4.22 9.65 11.66
N ARG A 146 4.47 8.35 11.90
CA ARG A 146 4.11 7.69 13.15
C ARG A 146 4.72 8.40 14.36
N ASN A 147 6.02 8.69 14.34
CA ASN A 147 6.71 9.31 15.48
C ASN A 147 6.23 10.75 15.74
N ARG A 148 5.79 11.47 14.70
CA ARG A 148 5.22 12.83 14.84
C ARG A 148 3.80 12.81 15.41
N TYR A 149 3.00 11.80 15.08
CA TYR A 149 1.61 11.66 15.52
C TYR A 149 1.42 10.66 16.67
N GLU A 150 2.50 10.09 17.23
CA GLU A 150 2.51 9.49 18.56
C GLU A 150 2.28 10.60 19.59
N GLN A 151 1.03 11.05 19.68
CA GLN A 151 0.56 11.74 20.86
C GLN A 151 0.69 10.73 22.01
N LYS A 152 1.66 11.00 22.89
CA LYS A 152 1.73 10.40 24.21
C LYS A 152 0.44 10.76 24.93
N TRP A 153 -0.49 9.81 24.97
CA TRP A 153 -1.65 9.84 25.85
C TRP A 153 -1.21 9.52 27.28
#